data_AF-A0A0J9VU38-F1
#
_entry.id   AF-A0A0J9VU38-F1
#
_cell.length_a   1.000
_cell.length_b   1.000
_cell.length_c   1.000
_cell.angle_alpha   90.00
_cell.angle_beta   90.00
_cell.angle_gamma   90.00
#
_symmetry.space_group_name_H-M   'P 1'
#
loop_
_entity.id
_entity.type
_entity.pdbx_description
1 polymer ?
#
loop_
_entity_poly.entity_id
_entity_poly.type
_entity_poly.pdbx_seq_one_letter_code
_entity_poly.pdbx_strand_id
1 'polypeptide(L)'
;MENNDELGQFEDGCEQMSKEATISRIKFSNMPCENFKYLFSLKTNIHPDISNDDDYYNYINFWLNYNICGQNSDYTISVNEFYSTLQKHDSNFDSEKKLECKLYNISNDIFENMCILYNLYSNYSNIFKNNSVVCAERNTCLGYSDNCYNEYRRGLIKCLNKNLKFCKALNDFKNMYIMNNRNISSNIFNYSDLRVLPRDEDVLYEIYGGLNDWRNIIILTFSILGPMIGIFLYFYKINKILIN
;
A
#
# COMPACT_ATOMS: atom_id res chain seq x y z
N MET A 1 -2.59 1.30 20.68
CA MET A 1 -3.47 0.53 21.59
C MET A 1 -4.89 0.93 21.22
N GLU A 2 -5.61 0.04 20.55
CA GLU A 2 -7.03 0.22 20.29
C GLU A 2 -7.76 0.05 21.62
N ASN A 3 -8.64 0.99 21.96
CA ASN A 3 -9.53 0.88 23.11
C ASN A 3 -10.54 -0.22 22.81
N ASN A 4 -10.24 -1.47 23.16
CA ASN A 4 -11.14 -2.61 22.97
C ASN A 4 -12.53 -2.41 23.62
N ASP A 5 -12.64 -1.52 24.62
CA ASP A 5 -13.89 -1.18 25.31
C ASP A 5 -14.86 -0.34 24.44
N GLU A 6 -14.35 0.38 23.43
CA GLU A 6 -15.18 1.21 22.53
C GLU A 6 -15.77 0.43 21.36
N LEU A 7 -15.18 -0.72 20.99
CA LEU A 7 -15.62 -1.52 19.85
C LEU A 7 -16.81 -2.44 20.16
N GLY A 8 -17.02 -2.78 21.44
CA GLY A 8 -18.08 -3.70 21.85
C GLY A 8 -19.50 -3.28 21.42
N GLN A 9 -19.76 -1.97 21.36
CA GLN A 9 -21.05 -1.45 20.89
C GLN A 9 -21.28 -1.61 19.37
N PHE A 10 -20.26 -2.06 18.63
CA PHE A 10 -20.32 -2.26 17.19
C PHE A 10 -20.31 -3.75 16.78
N GLU A 11 -20.38 -4.67 17.74
CA GLU A 11 -20.36 -6.13 17.47
C GLU A 11 -21.63 -6.64 16.78
N ASP A 12 -22.75 -5.91 16.89
CA ASP A 12 -24.05 -6.32 16.35
C ASP A 12 -23.94 -6.72 14.86
N GLY A 13 -24.37 -7.93 14.54
CA GLY A 13 -24.36 -8.52 13.20
C GLY A 13 -22.98 -8.95 12.67
N CYS A 14 -21.88 -8.54 13.30
CA CYS A 14 -20.53 -8.86 12.82
C CYS A 14 -20.19 -10.35 12.97
N GLU A 15 -20.60 -10.99 14.07
CA GLU A 15 -20.38 -12.42 14.26
C GLU A 15 -21.12 -13.26 13.21
N GLN A 16 -22.36 -12.89 12.90
CA GLN A 16 -23.22 -13.58 11.93
C GLN A 16 -22.72 -13.36 10.51
N MET A 17 -22.34 -12.12 10.18
CA MET A 17 -21.67 -11.78 8.92
C MET A 17 -20.40 -12.62 8.72
N SER A 18 -19.58 -12.81 9.76
CA SER A 18 -18.33 -13.58 9.66
C SER A 18 -18.56 -15.05 9.28
N LYS A 19 -19.74 -15.59 9.58
CA LYS A 19 -20.14 -16.98 9.28
C LYS A 19 -20.69 -17.16 7.87
N GLU A 20 -20.95 -16.08 7.13
CA GLU A 20 -21.43 -16.16 5.75
C GLU A 20 -20.41 -16.84 4.85
N ALA A 21 -20.88 -17.65 3.90
CA ALA A 21 -20.00 -18.47 3.05
C ALA A 21 -19.06 -17.63 2.17
N THR A 22 -19.44 -16.39 1.86
CA THR A 22 -18.64 -15.44 1.09
C THR A 22 -17.56 -14.78 1.94
N ILE A 23 -17.83 -14.56 3.24
CA ILE A 23 -16.92 -13.90 4.19
C ILE A 23 -15.97 -14.89 4.87
N SER A 24 -16.50 -16.02 5.35
CA SER A 24 -15.75 -17.04 6.12
C SER A 24 -14.57 -17.67 5.37
N ARG A 25 -14.55 -17.57 4.03
CA ARG A 25 -13.45 -18.06 3.19
C ARG A 25 -12.30 -17.07 3.06
N ILE A 26 -12.51 -15.82 3.49
CA ILE A 26 -11.55 -14.74 3.38
C ILE A 26 -10.69 -14.72 4.64
N LYS A 27 -9.37 -14.67 4.45
CA LYS A 27 -8.42 -14.51 5.54
C LYS A 27 -8.19 -13.02 5.77
N PHE A 28 -9.00 -12.42 6.61
CA PHE A 28 -8.70 -11.09 7.13
C PHE A 28 -7.61 -11.19 8.19
N SER A 29 -6.67 -10.23 8.22
CA SER A 29 -5.73 -10.10 9.34
C SER A 29 -6.47 -9.78 10.65
N ASN A 30 -7.51 -8.93 10.56
CA ASN A 30 -8.55 -8.68 11.57
C ASN A 30 -9.87 -8.45 10.82
N MET A 31 -10.99 -9.04 11.25
CA MET A 31 -12.30 -8.85 10.61
C MET A 31 -12.68 -7.36 10.66
N PRO A 32 -12.89 -6.67 9.52
CA PRO A 32 -13.03 -5.22 9.53
C PRO A 32 -14.42 -4.70 9.97
N CYS A 33 -15.36 -5.58 10.35
CA CYS A 33 -16.76 -5.22 10.59
C CYS A 33 -16.95 -4.17 11.71
N GLU A 34 -16.50 -4.46 12.93
CA GLU A 34 -16.63 -3.54 14.08
C GLU A 34 -15.91 -2.22 13.80
N ASN A 35 -14.68 -2.30 13.28
CA ASN A 35 -13.88 -1.14 12.91
C ASN A 35 -14.54 -0.27 11.82
N PHE A 36 -15.20 -0.91 10.84
CA PHE A 36 -15.93 -0.20 9.79
C PHE A 36 -17.14 0.54 10.36
N LYS A 37 -17.91 -0.12 11.24
CA LYS A 37 -19.06 0.48 11.93
C LYS A 37 -18.62 1.64 12.82
N TYR A 38 -17.56 1.45 13.60
CA TYR A 38 -16.95 2.50 14.40
C TYR A 38 -16.52 3.68 13.54
N LEU A 39 -15.75 3.43 12.48
CA LEU A 39 -15.26 4.46 11.57
C LEU A 39 -16.42 5.29 11.03
N PHE A 40 -17.49 4.66 10.55
CA PHE A 40 -18.70 5.32 10.06
C PHE A 40 -19.42 6.15 11.14
N SER A 41 -19.45 5.67 12.38
CA SER A 41 -20.06 6.39 13.51
C SER A 41 -19.32 7.67 13.89
N LEU A 42 -18.04 7.81 13.56
CA LEU A 42 -17.25 9.00 13.91
C LEU A 42 -17.81 10.28 13.28
N LYS A 43 -18.39 10.18 12.08
CA LYS A 43 -19.05 11.32 11.42
C LYS A 43 -20.38 11.70 12.06
N THR A 44 -21.11 10.73 12.61
CA THR A 44 -22.42 11.01 13.22
C THR A 44 -22.28 11.53 14.65
N ASN A 45 -21.24 11.10 15.38
CA ASN A 45 -21.20 11.26 16.84
C ASN A 45 -20.20 12.32 17.34
N ILE A 46 -19.09 12.56 16.64
CA ILE A 46 -17.94 13.26 17.27
C ILE A 46 -17.66 14.63 16.63
N HIS A 47 -17.88 14.80 15.33
CA HIS A 47 -17.62 16.09 14.66
C HIS A 47 -18.48 16.26 13.38
N PRO A 48 -19.58 17.02 13.41
CA PRO A 48 -20.33 17.38 12.20
C PRO A 48 -19.52 18.27 11.23
N ASP A 49 -18.39 18.84 11.68
CA ASP A 49 -17.46 19.67 10.93
C ASP A 49 -16.24 18.90 10.34
N ILE A 50 -16.23 17.56 10.36
CA ILE A 50 -15.23 16.81 9.58
C ILE A 50 -15.41 17.25 8.12
N SER A 51 -14.31 17.72 7.51
CA SER A 51 -14.17 18.18 6.13
C SER A 51 -15.23 17.65 5.16
N ASN A 52 -15.68 18.51 4.24
CA ASN A 52 -16.56 18.24 3.09
C ASN A 52 -17.04 16.78 3.01
N ASP A 53 -18.35 16.54 3.19
CA ASP A 53 -18.97 15.22 3.31
C ASP A 53 -18.38 14.15 2.38
N ASP A 54 -18.05 14.53 1.15
CA ASP A 54 -17.44 13.66 0.14
C ASP A 54 -16.04 13.16 0.53
N ASP A 55 -15.15 13.97 1.11
CA ASP A 55 -13.80 13.55 1.51
C ASP A 55 -13.84 12.45 2.58
N TYR A 56 -14.75 12.57 3.54
CA TYR A 56 -14.95 11.55 4.56
C TYR A 56 -15.48 10.24 3.96
N TYR A 57 -16.49 10.31 3.09
CA TYR A 57 -17.02 9.10 2.44
C TYR A 57 -16.00 8.47 1.49
N ASN A 58 -15.20 9.28 0.80
CA ASN A 58 -14.08 8.80 -0.01
C ASN A 58 -13.05 8.06 0.86
N TYR A 59 -12.76 8.58 2.06
CA TYR A 59 -11.89 7.91 3.02
C TYR A 59 -12.49 6.59 3.51
N ILE A 60 -13.78 6.55 3.88
CA ILE A 60 -14.46 5.31 4.26
C ILE A 60 -14.37 4.27 3.13
N ASN A 61 -14.67 4.68 1.91
CA ASN A 61 -14.60 3.78 0.76
C ASN A 61 -13.17 3.24 0.59
N PHE A 62 -12.16 4.11 0.65
CA PHE A 62 -10.76 3.69 0.60
C PHE A 62 -10.40 2.73 1.73
N TRP A 63 -10.76 3.06 2.97
CA TRP A 63 -10.45 2.25 4.16
C TRP A 63 -11.04 0.86 4.03
N LEU A 64 -12.29 0.74 3.57
CA LEU A 64 -12.91 -0.57 3.38
C LEU A 64 -12.19 -1.36 2.28
N ASN A 65 -11.92 -0.73 1.12
CA ASN A 65 -11.13 -1.35 0.04
C ASN A 65 -9.77 -1.86 0.58
N TYR A 66 -9.07 -1.04 1.37
CA TYR A 66 -7.77 -1.37 1.97
C TYR A 66 -7.83 -2.62 2.83
N ASN A 67 -8.87 -2.75 3.66
CA ASN A 67 -9.00 -3.87 4.60
C ASN A 67 -9.53 -5.16 3.94
N ILE A 68 -10.28 -5.08 2.83
CA ILE A 68 -10.84 -6.28 2.16
C ILE A 68 -10.00 -6.83 1.01
N CYS A 69 -9.09 -6.03 0.43
CA CYS A 69 -8.22 -6.50 -0.67
C CYS A 69 -7.15 -7.50 -0.21
N GLY A 70 -6.75 -7.49 1.07
CA GLY A 70 -5.62 -8.30 1.53
C GLY A 70 -4.31 -7.96 0.79
N GLN A 71 -3.32 -8.85 0.89
CA GLN A 71 -1.98 -8.63 0.27
C GLN A 71 -1.91 -8.97 -1.23
N ASN A 72 -2.99 -9.49 -1.83
CA ASN A 72 -3.04 -9.83 -3.26
C ASN A 72 -3.97 -8.85 -3.98
N SER A 73 -3.58 -8.41 -5.17
CA SER A 73 -4.26 -7.36 -5.95
C SER A 73 -5.68 -7.70 -6.44
N ASP A 74 -6.18 -8.90 -6.13
CA ASP A 74 -7.51 -9.34 -6.53
C ASP A 74 -8.46 -9.28 -5.34
N TYR A 75 -9.52 -8.49 -5.48
CA TYR A 75 -10.57 -8.38 -4.49
C TYR A 75 -11.11 -9.76 -4.09
N THR A 76 -10.89 -10.15 -2.83
CA THR A 76 -11.50 -11.37 -2.26
C THR A 76 -13.02 -11.27 -2.15
N ILE A 77 -13.52 -10.04 -1.99
CA ILE A 77 -14.95 -9.68 -1.97
C ILE A 77 -15.10 -8.24 -2.45
N SER A 78 -16.25 -7.91 -3.04
CA SER A 78 -16.55 -6.52 -3.39
C SER A 78 -16.91 -5.70 -2.15
N VAL A 79 -16.62 -4.40 -2.13
CA VAL A 79 -17.05 -3.53 -1.01
C VAL A 79 -18.57 -3.51 -0.85
N ASN A 80 -19.30 -3.60 -1.97
CA ASN A 80 -20.76 -3.63 -1.97
C ASN A 80 -21.31 -4.92 -1.39
N GLU A 81 -20.68 -6.06 -1.67
CA GLU A 81 -21.06 -7.34 -1.09
C GLU A 81 -20.75 -7.38 0.42
N PHE A 82 -19.62 -6.82 0.85
CA PHE A 82 -19.31 -6.63 2.28
C PHE A 82 -20.41 -5.81 2.97
N TYR A 83 -20.74 -4.63 2.43
CA TYR A 83 -21.75 -3.73 2.98
C TYR A 83 -23.16 -4.36 3.00
N SER A 84 -23.58 -5.01 1.90
CA SER A 84 -24.89 -5.66 1.83
C SER A 84 -25.02 -6.83 2.82
N THR A 85 -23.93 -7.59 3.01
CA THR A 85 -23.88 -8.67 3.99
C THR A 85 -23.95 -8.14 5.41
N LEU A 86 -23.28 -7.01 5.69
CA LEU A 86 -23.39 -6.33 6.98
C LEU A 86 -24.84 -5.88 7.24
N GLN A 87 -25.47 -5.17 6.31
CA GLN A 87 -26.87 -4.73 6.47
C GLN A 87 -27.87 -5.88 6.63
N LYS A 88 -27.58 -7.04 6.04
CA LYS A 88 -28.40 -8.24 6.23
C LYS A 88 -28.40 -8.72 7.68
N HIS A 89 -27.27 -8.61 8.38
CA HIS A 89 -27.09 -9.11 9.75
C HIS A 89 -27.19 -8.02 10.82
N ASP A 90 -27.13 -6.75 10.43
CA ASP A 90 -27.41 -5.58 11.24
C ASP A 90 -28.23 -4.57 10.42
N SER A 91 -29.55 -4.71 10.45
CA SER A 91 -30.47 -3.84 9.71
C SER A 91 -30.52 -2.40 10.23
N ASN A 92 -29.99 -2.14 11.42
CA ASN A 92 -29.93 -0.80 11.98
C ASN A 92 -28.70 -0.04 11.48
N PHE A 93 -27.65 -0.76 11.09
CA PHE A 93 -26.46 -0.18 10.51
C PHE A 93 -26.77 0.57 9.21
N ASP A 94 -26.48 1.88 9.22
CA ASP A 94 -26.72 2.77 8.08
C ASP A 94 -28.15 2.67 7.54
N SER A 95 -29.14 2.69 8.43
CA SER A 95 -30.57 2.61 8.09
C SER A 95 -31.05 3.75 7.18
N GLU A 96 -30.40 4.91 7.24
CA GLU A 96 -30.61 6.06 6.35
C GLU A 96 -29.89 5.90 4.99
N LYS A 97 -29.13 4.82 4.79
CA LYS A 97 -28.41 4.48 3.56
C LYS A 97 -27.44 5.57 3.08
N LYS A 98 -26.72 6.19 4.00
CA LYS A 98 -25.75 7.25 3.69
C LYS A 98 -24.53 6.72 2.94
N LEU A 99 -24.19 5.44 3.10
CA LEU A 99 -23.11 4.79 2.38
C LEU A 99 -23.55 4.21 1.02
N GLU A 100 -24.86 4.15 0.76
CA GLU A 100 -25.39 3.72 -0.53
C GLU A 100 -24.86 4.65 -1.63
N CYS A 101 -24.36 4.07 -2.71
CA CYS A 101 -23.67 4.77 -3.81
C CYS A 101 -22.35 5.50 -3.45
N LYS A 102 -21.91 5.51 -2.19
CA LYS A 102 -20.59 6.03 -1.78
C LYS A 102 -19.51 4.95 -1.72
N LEU A 103 -19.91 3.69 -1.60
CA LEU A 103 -19.02 2.54 -1.64
C LEU A 103 -18.88 1.98 -3.06
N TYR A 104 -17.64 1.76 -3.48
CA TYR A 104 -17.30 1.17 -4.78
C TYR A 104 -15.89 0.57 -4.77
N ASN A 105 -15.69 -0.50 -5.54
CA ASN A 105 -14.36 -1.07 -5.73
C ASN A 105 -13.47 -0.09 -6.50
N ILE A 106 -12.36 0.30 -5.90
CA ILE A 106 -11.39 1.20 -6.54
C ILE A 106 -10.61 0.42 -7.60
N SER A 107 -10.42 0.99 -8.78
CA SER A 107 -9.60 0.32 -9.81
C SER A 107 -8.18 0.07 -9.29
N ASN A 108 -7.60 -1.10 -9.56
CA ASN A 108 -6.33 -1.54 -9.00
C ASN A 108 -5.20 -0.50 -9.13
N ASP A 109 -5.05 0.17 -10.28
CA ASP A 109 -4.01 1.20 -10.47
C ASP A 109 -4.18 2.42 -9.56
N ILE A 110 -5.42 2.89 -9.40
CA ILE A 110 -5.73 4.00 -8.48
C ILE A 110 -5.56 3.54 -7.03
N PHE A 111 -6.03 2.33 -6.72
CA PHE A 111 -5.97 1.77 -5.39
C PHE A 111 -4.53 1.60 -4.90
N GLU A 112 -3.64 1.05 -5.73
CA GLU A 112 -2.23 0.88 -5.37
C GLU A 112 -1.55 2.23 -5.09
N ASN A 113 -1.85 3.26 -5.89
CA ASN A 113 -1.36 4.62 -5.66
C ASN A 113 -1.85 5.18 -4.31
N MET A 114 -3.12 4.96 -3.95
CA MET A 114 -3.67 5.38 -2.66
C MET A 114 -3.03 4.61 -1.49
N CYS A 115 -2.80 3.30 -1.64
CA CYS A 115 -2.11 2.48 -0.65
C CYS A 115 -0.69 2.99 -0.36
N ILE A 116 0.06 3.36 -1.41
CA ILE A 116 1.41 3.94 -1.23
C ILE A 116 1.33 5.21 -0.38
N LEU A 117 0.43 6.15 -0.71
CA LEU A 117 0.26 7.38 0.08
C LEU A 117 -0.15 7.06 1.52
N TYR A 118 -1.13 6.19 1.71
CA TYR A 118 -1.59 5.80 3.04
C TYR A 118 -0.47 5.22 3.89
N ASN A 119 0.32 4.30 3.33
CA ASN A 119 1.45 3.70 4.03
C ASN A 119 2.53 4.74 4.37
N LEU A 120 2.82 5.68 3.47
CA LEU A 120 3.76 6.77 3.72
C LEU A 120 3.33 7.63 4.93
N TYR A 121 2.08 8.11 4.92
CA TYR A 121 1.56 8.92 6.02
C TYR A 121 1.43 8.10 7.32
N SER A 122 1.02 6.84 7.25
CA SER A 122 0.89 5.96 8.41
C SER A 122 2.26 5.72 9.07
N ASN A 123 3.27 5.28 8.32
CA ASN A 123 4.61 5.06 8.84
C ASN A 123 5.21 6.36 9.41
N TYR A 124 5.04 7.48 8.71
CA TYR A 124 5.48 8.79 9.21
C TYR A 124 4.78 9.17 10.52
N SER A 125 3.47 8.96 10.63
CA SER A 125 2.69 9.27 11.83
C SER A 125 3.06 8.40 13.04
N ASN A 126 3.60 7.20 12.80
CA ASN A 126 4.13 6.33 13.85
C ASN A 126 5.53 6.77 14.32
N ILE A 127 6.21 7.65 13.58
CA ILE A 127 7.43 8.31 14.05
C ILE A 127 7.07 9.63 14.73
N PHE A 128 6.33 10.49 14.04
CA PHE A 128 5.99 11.84 14.48
C PHE A 128 4.48 12.06 14.54
N LYS A 129 3.99 12.51 15.70
CA LYS A 129 2.60 12.92 15.89
C LYS A 129 2.56 14.15 16.79
N ASN A 130 1.76 15.15 16.42
CA ASN A 130 1.61 16.40 17.19
C ASN A 130 2.96 17.01 17.62
N ASN A 131 3.88 17.17 16.66
CA ASN A 131 5.22 17.72 16.85
C ASN A 131 6.10 16.98 17.88
N SER A 132 5.82 15.70 18.11
CA SER A 132 6.57 14.85 19.06
C SER A 132 6.94 13.52 18.41
N VAL A 133 8.04 12.93 18.86
CA VAL A 133 8.39 11.54 18.54
C VAL A 133 7.49 10.61 19.36
N VAL A 134 6.81 9.67 18.71
CA VAL A 134 5.83 8.78 19.36
C VAL A 134 6.18 7.30 19.34
N CYS A 135 7.14 6.89 18.51
CA CYS A 135 7.71 5.55 18.56
C CYS A 135 8.47 5.35 19.89
N ALA A 136 8.25 4.18 20.51
CA ALA A 136 8.78 3.88 21.85
C ALA A 136 10.31 3.68 21.86
N GLU A 137 10.87 3.11 20.79
CA GLU A 137 12.29 2.79 20.68
C GLU A 137 12.87 3.32 19.36
N ARG A 138 14.15 3.70 19.40
CA ARG A 138 14.89 4.19 18.23
C ARG A 138 14.81 3.24 17.03
N ASN A 139 14.98 1.94 17.26
CA ASN A 139 14.94 0.93 16.20
C ASN A 139 13.55 0.83 15.56
N THR A 140 12.48 1.02 16.34
CA THR A 140 11.11 1.08 15.82
C THR A 140 10.95 2.30 14.90
N CYS A 141 11.45 3.47 15.32
CA CYS A 141 11.43 4.68 14.48
C CYS A 141 12.21 4.49 13.17
N LEU A 142 13.39 3.85 13.25
CA LEU A 142 14.21 3.52 12.08
C LEU A 142 13.45 2.58 11.13
N GLY A 143 12.78 1.55 11.66
CA GLY A 143 11.95 0.65 10.86
C GLY A 143 10.82 1.38 10.11
N TYR A 144 10.11 2.28 10.77
CA TYR A 144 9.11 3.12 10.10
C TYR A 144 9.75 4.05 9.06
N SER A 145 10.93 4.60 9.34
CA SER A 145 11.65 5.45 8.40
C SER A 145 12.10 4.67 7.15
N ASP A 146 12.52 3.41 7.32
CA ASP A 146 12.87 2.51 6.22
C ASP A 146 11.64 2.15 5.39
N ASN A 147 10.50 1.93 6.03
CA ASN A 147 9.23 1.72 5.32
C ASN A 147 8.84 2.95 4.51
N CYS A 148 9.00 4.17 5.04
CA CYS A 148 8.80 5.40 4.29
C CYS A 148 9.70 5.45 3.05
N TYR A 149 10.99 5.10 3.17
CA TYR A 149 11.91 5.03 2.04
C TYR A 149 11.40 4.06 0.96
N ASN A 150 11.01 2.84 1.36
CA ASN A 150 10.58 1.79 0.44
C ASN A 150 9.28 2.14 -0.28
N GLU A 151 8.29 2.66 0.43
CA GLU A 151 7.03 3.10 -0.17
C GLU A 151 7.22 4.32 -1.08
N TYR A 152 8.10 5.25 -0.70
CA TYR A 152 8.39 6.42 -1.54
C TYR A 152 9.06 6.01 -2.84
N ARG A 153 10.01 5.08 -2.76
CA ARG A 153 10.65 4.44 -3.92
C ARG A 153 9.60 3.83 -4.84
N ARG A 154 8.66 3.02 -4.32
CA ARG A 154 7.56 2.44 -5.10
C ARG A 154 6.71 3.53 -5.77
N GLY A 155 6.43 4.61 -5.06
CA GLY A 155 5.71 5.77 -5.60
C GLY A 155 6.44 6.43 -6.77
N LEU A 156 7.76 6.62 -6.67
CA LEU A 156 8.55 7.17 -7.77
C LEU A 156 8.49 6.30 -9.04
N ILE A 157 8.53 4.97 -8.88
CA ILE A 157 8.37 4.04 -10.00
C ILE A 157 7.01 4.25 -10.69
N LYS A 158 5.92 4.36 -9.91
CA LYS A 158 4.57 4.63 -10.44
C LYS A 158 4.49 5.99 -11.14
N CYS A 159 5.27 6.97 -10.70
CA CYS A 159 5.32 8.29 -11.30
C CYS A 159 5.98 8.34 -12.70
N LEU A 160 6.76 7.34 -13.07
CA LEU A 160 7.28 7.20 -14.44
C LEU A 160 6.15 7.07 -15.47
N ASN A 161 5.00 6.50 -15.07
CA ASN A 161 3.80 6.35 -15.90
C ASN A 161 2.89 7.60 -15.90
N LYS A 162 3.33 8.73 -15.34
CA LYS A 162 2.71 10.08 -15.41
C LYS A 162 1.30 10.21 -14.83
N ASN A 163 0.96 9.54 -13.72
CA ASN A 163 -0.23 9.93 -12.94
C ASN A 163 0.04 11.25 -12.19
N LEU A 164 -0.25 12.38 -12.85
CA LEU A 164 0.11 13.72 -12.37
C LEU A 164 -0.46 14.05 -10.98
N LYS A 165 -1.68 13.59 -10.65
CA LYS A 165 -2.30 13.85 -9.35
C LYS A 165 -1.59 13.09 -8.23
N PHE A 166 -1.34 11.80 -8.45
CA PHE A 166 -0.61 10.97 -7.48
C PHE A 166 0.82 11.50 -7.27
N CYS A 167 1.54 11.84 -8.33
CA CYS A 167 2.91 12.35 -8.22
C CYS A 167 3.00 13.70 -7.51
N LYS A 168 1.99 14.55 -7.69
CA LYS A 168 1.88 15.77 -6.91
C LYS A 168 1.74 15.46 -5.41
N ALA A 169 0.81 14.57 -5.05
CA ALA A 169 0.61 14.17 -3.65
C ALA A 169 1.86 13.49 -3.04
N LEU A 170 2.57 12.69 -3.83
CA LEU A 170 3.84 12.08 -3.42
C LEU A 170 4.91 13.14 -3.15
N ASN A 171 5.00 14.18 -3.99
CA ASN A 171 5.91 15.30 -3.76
C ASN A 171 5.51 16.13 -2.53
N ASP A 172 4.21 16.32 -2.29
CA ASP A 172 3.71 17.00 -1.09
C ASP A 172 4.13 16.23 0.18
N PHE A 173 4.05 14.90 0.16
CA PHE A 173 4.58 14.06 1.24
C PHE A 173 6.09 14.26 1.44
N LYS A 174 6.90 14.27 0.38
CA LYS A 174 8.36 14.51 0.48
C LYS A 174 8.68 15.85 1.14
N ASN A 175 7.98 16.91 0.74
CA ASN A 175 8.17 18.24 1.33
C ASN A 175 7.86 18.22 2.83
N MET A 176 6.73 17.63 3.21
CA MET A 176 6.34 17.45 4.61
C MET A 176 7.41 16.66 5.39
N TYR A 177 7.86 15.52 4.84
CA TYR A 177 8.85 14.63 5.45
C TYR A 177 10.17 15.37 5.77
N ILE A 178 10.59 16.27 4.89
CA ILE A 178 11.84 17.03 5.01
C ILE A 178 11.68 18.28 5.89
N MET A 179 10.52 18.94 5.88
CA MET A 179 10.35 20.26 6.50
C MET A 179 9.81 20.20 7.93
N ASN A 180 8.84 19.34 8.22
CA ASN A 180 8.00 19.51 9.41
C ASN A 180 8.69 19.17 10.73
N ASN A 181 9.76 18.35 10.73
CA ASN A 181 10.36 17.83 11.97
C ASN A 181 11.78 18.30 12.23
N ARG A 182 12.31 19.25 11.45
CA ARG A 182 13.71 19.71 11.59
C ARG A 182 14.03 20.24 13.00
N ASN A 183 13.02 20.77 13.68
CA ASN A 183 13.13 21.37 15.00
C ASN A 183 12.68 20.42 16.13
N ILE A 184 12.24 19.19 15.82
CA ILE A 184 11.84 18.22 16.83
C ILE A 184 13.10 17.62 17.44
N SER A 185 13.26 17.81 18.75
CA SER A 185 14.36 17.25 19.53
C SER A 185 13.80 16.15 20.43
N SER A 186 14.37 14.96 20.34
CA SER A 186 14.07 13.84 21.22
C SER A 186 15.34 13.04 21.53
N ASN A 187 15.42 12.51 22.74
CA ASN A 187 16.50 11.61 23.15
C ASN A 187 16.39 10.22 22.50
N ILE A 188 15.23 9.86 21.93
CA ILE A 188 14.98 8.56 21.29
C ILE A 188 15.36 8.62 19.82
N PHE A 189 14.88 9.62 19.10
CA PHE A 189 15.00 9.71 17.65
C PHE A 189 15.02 11.17 17.20
N ASN A 190 15.92 11.54 16.30
CA ASN A 190 16.04 12.90 15.79
C ASN A 190 15.80 12.94 14.29
N TYR A 191 15.55 14.15 13.76
CA TYR A 191 15.42 14.36 12.32
C TYR A 191 16.61 13.80 11.53
N SER A 192 17.83 13.91 12.06
CA SER A 192 19.05 13.38 11.41
C SER A 192 19.09 11.86 11.32
N ASP A 193 18.27 11.15 12.11
CA ASP A 193 18.17 9.69 12.07
C ASP A 193 17.19 9.22 10.97
N LEU A 194 16.43 10.13 10.36
CA LEU A 194 15.55 9.80 9.24
C LEU A 194 16.35 9.34 8.03
N ARG A 195 15.87 8.25 7.43
CA ARG A 195 16.37 7.79 6.16
C ARG A 195 16.03 8.79 5.06
N VAL A 196 17.06 9.21 4.33
CA VAL A 196 16.90 10.11 3.19
C VAL A 196 16.07 9.40 2.12
N LEU A 197 14.94 9.99 1.73
CA LEU A 197 14.10 9.47 0.66
C LEU A 197 14.86 9.47 -0.68
N PRO A 198 14.66 8.46 -1.54
CA PRO A 198 15.36 8.38 -2.82
C PRO A 198 14.93 9.51 -3.76
N ARG A 199 15.80 9.86 -4.70
CA ARG A 199 15.53 10.81 -5.78
C ARG A 199 15.07 10.07 -7.04
N ASP A 200 14.47 10.82 -7.96
CA ASP A 200 14.03 10.29 -9.26
C ASP A 200 15.19 9.63 -10.01
N GLU A 201 16.37 10.23 -9.97
CA GLU A 201 17.60 9.70 -10.59
C GLU A 201 18.05 8.36 -10.00
N ASP A 202 17.89 8.17 -8.68
CA ASP A 202 18.26 6.93 -8.00
C ASP A 202 17.37 5.77 -8.50
N VAL A 203 16.07 6.02 -8.63
CA VAL A 203 15.10 5.05 -9.15
C VAL A 203 15.27 4.78 -10.65
N LEU A 204 15.55 5.83 -11.44
CA LEU A 204 15.83 5.68 -12.87
C LEU A 204 17.09 4.86 -13.13
N TYR A 205 18.15 5.08 -12.35
CA TYR A 205 19.38 4.29 -12.45
C TYR A 205 19.12 2.82 -12.10
N GLU A 206 18.36 2.53 -11.04
CA GLU A 206 18.01 1.15 -10.69
C GLU A 206 17.23 0.44 -11.81
N ILE A 207 16.26 1.11 -12.44
CA ILE A 207 15.46 0.52 -13.51
C ILE A 207 16.27 0.37 -14.81
N TYR A 208 16.90 1.45 -15.28
CA TYR A 208 17.50 1.49 -16.62
C TYR A 208 19.00 1.16 -16.62
N GLY A 209 19.73 1.52 -15.56
CA GLY A 209 21.14 1.16 -15.39
C GLY A 209 21.31 -0.34 -15.26
N GLY A 210 20.49 -1.00 -14.42
CA GLY A 210 20.47 -2.46 -14.30
C GLY A 210 20.11 -3.19 -15.60
N LEU A 211 19.20 -2.62 -16.41
CA LEU A 211 18.86 -3.14 -17.74
C LEU A 211 20.01 -3.02 -18.75
N ASN A 212 20.75 -1.91 -18.72
CA ASN A 212 21.93 -1.73 -19.58
C ASN A 212 23.06 -2.69 -19.20
N ASP A 213 23.28 -2.94 -17.90
CA ASP A 213 24.23 -3.94 -17.43
C ASP A 213 23.82 -5.34 -17.85
N TRP A 214 22.53 -5.69 -17.74
CA TRP A 214 22.00 -6.96 -18.26
C TRP A 214 22.17 -7.10 -19.77
N ARG A 215 21.90 -6.04 -20.55
CA ARG A 215 22.10 -6.05 -22.00
C ARG A 215 23.58 -6.28 -22.35
N ASN A 216 24.50 -5.64 -21.63
CA ASN A 216 25.94 -5.83 -21.83
C ASN A 216 26.39 -7.24 -21.44
N ILE A 217 25.85 -7.83 -20.36
CA ILE A 217 26.09 -9.22 -19.95
C ILE A 217 25.56 -10.21 -21.00
N ILE A 218 24.35 -9.96 -21.54
CA ILE A 218 23.76 -10.80 -22.60
C ILE A 218 24.63 -10.75 -23.87
N ILE A 219 25.09 -9.57 -24.30
CA ILE A 219 25.97 -9.43 -25.46
C ILE A 219 27.31 -10.15 -25.24
N LEU A 220 27.90 -10.05 -24.05
CA LEU A 220 29.14 -10.75 -23.71
C LEU A 220 28.98 -12.27 -23.75
N THR A 221 27.88 -12.81 -23.20
CA THR A 221 27.62 -14.26 -23.19
C THR A 221 27.35 -14.82 -24.59
N PHE A 222 26.61 -14.12 -25.45
CA PHE A 222 26.41 -14.54 -26.85
C PHE A 222 27.70 -14.49 -27.67
N SER A 223 28.60 -13.54 -27.41
CA SER A 223 29.90 -13.43 -28.10
C SER A 223 30.82 -14.61 -27.80
N ILE A 224 30.66 -15.26 -26.64
CA ILE A 224 31.46 -16.42 -26.21
C ILE A 224 30.80 -17.75 -26.61
N LEU A 225 29.47 -17.87 -26.42
CA LEU A 225 28.74 -19.12 -26.66
C LEU A 225 28.38 -19.35 -28.13
N GLY A 226 28.14 -18.29 -28.91
CA GLY A 226 27.84 -18.39 -30.33
C GLY A 226 28.94 -19.13 -31.13
N PRO A 227 30.23 -18.76 -30.98
CA PRO A 227 31.34 -19.49 -31.59
C PRO A 227 31.42 -20.94 -31.13
N MET A 228 31.17 -21.24 -29.85
CA MET A 228 31.23 -22.61 -29.31
C MET A 228 30.16 -23.52 -29.91
N ILE A 229 28.93 -23.01 -30.09
CA ILE A 229 27.86 -23.73 -30.78
C ILE A 229 28.23 -23.97 -32.25
N GLY A 230 28.78 -22.97 -32.92
CA GLY A 230 29.24 -23.10 -34.31
C GLY A 230 30.34 -24.16 -34.48
N ILE A 231 31.32 -24.17 -33.57
CA ILE A 231 32.41 -25.15 -33.54
C ILE A 231 31.86 -26.56 -33.24
N PHE A 232 30.93 -26.69 -32.29
CA PHE A 232 30.30 -27.97 -31.96
C PHE A 232 29.52 -28.54 -33.15
N LEU A 233 28.74 -27.71 -33.86
CA LEU A 233 28.03 -28.11 -35.07
C LEU A 233 28.99 -28.49 -36.20
N TYR A 234 30.12 -27.80 -36.34
CA TYR A 234 31.17 -28.13 -37.30
C TYR A 234 31.79 -29.49 -37.01
N PHE A 235 32.18 -29.77 -35.76
CA PHE A 235 32.71 -31.08 -35.36
C PHE A 235 31.67 -32.20 -35.52
N TYR A 236 30.41 -31.95 -35.17
CA TYR A 236 29.32 -32.90 -35.39
C TYR A 236 29.19 -33.26 -36.88
N LYS A 237 29.27 -32.26 -37.77
CA LYS A 237 29.21 -32.47 -39.22
C LYS A 237 30.40 -33.29 -39.73
N ILE A 238 31.63 -32.99 -39.27
CA ILE A 238 32.83 -33.76 -39.65
C ILE A 238 32.72 -35.22 -39.18
N ASN A 239 32.35 -35.45 -37.93
CA ASN A 239 32.21 -36.82 -37.39
C ASN A 239 31.15 -37.62 -38.16
N LYS A 240 30.05 -36.99 -38.58
CA LYS A 240 29.03 -37.64 -39.40
C LYS A 240 29.53 -38.04 -40.80
N ILE A 241 30.45 -37.27 -41.38
CA ILE A 241 31.05 -37.58 -42.69
C ILE A 241 32.08 -38.70 -42.57
N LEU A 242 32.83 -38.78 -41.47
CA LEU A 242 33.87 -39.80 -41.25
C LEU A 242 33.32 -41.19 -40.89
N ILE A 243 32.07 -41.28 -40.44
CA ILE A 243 31.41 -42.54 -40.01
C ILE A 243 30.56 -43.16 -41.13
N ASN A 244 30.40 -42.46 -42.27
CA ASN A 244 29.72 -42.95 -43.48
C ASN A 244 30.74 -43.23 -44.58
#